data_AF-A0A2E4I7D6-F1
#
_entry.id   AF-A0A2E4I7D6-F1
#
_cell.length_a   1.000
_cell.length_b   1.000
_cell.length_c   1.000
_cell.angle_alpha   90.00
_cell.angle_beta   90.00
_cell.angle_gamma   90.00
#
_symmetry.space_group_name_H-M   'P 1'
#
loop_
_entity.id
_entity.type
_entity.pdbx_description
1 polymer ?
#
loop_
_entity_poly.entity_id
_entity_poly.type
_entity_poly.pdbx_seq_one_letter_code
_entity_poly.pdbx_strand_id
1 'polypeptide(L)'
;MSNYRTVQTRFWNDKDVLKSVKDCRYLLLYLITNKHINNSGVYELPLTTITYETAIPSVTVQKLFTNGLPKNVYYDFENEMVFVKNARVFQPGGNPAKVEKGILNEFNQTTKTPLWNLFLEAYPYFKGVFPTVTEPLPKGSIPLPIPIALDSNKKNEGKFEPQILEIIAYLNDKADKDFKCVEANMVNIRARLKDDYTVDDCKLVVDNMVAKWKGDAKMNEYLRPITLFQPKKFDGYRNAKPQVEKEKETSGSAKRRQIERLLARKPVQEEQTKLMENGV
;
A
#
# COMPACT_ATOMS: atom_id res chain seq x y z
N MET A 1 7.58 -15.51 -25.90
CA MET A 1 6.88 -14.55 -25.01
C MET A 1 5.37 -14.79 -25.12
N SER A 2 4.57 -14.28 -24.18
CA SER A 2 3.10 -14.41 -24.25
C SER A 2 2.55 -13.57 -25.40
N ASN A 3 1.79 -14.18 -26.30
CA ASN A 3 1.09 -13.49 -27.40
C ASN A 3 -0.17 -12.74 -26.93
N TYR A 4 -0.49 -12.85 -25.63
CA TYR A 4 -1.66 -12.25 -25.01
C TYR A 4 -1.26 -11.50 -23.74
N ARG A 5 -1.83 -10.31 -23.56
CA ARG A 5 -1.64 -9.46 -22.38
C ARG A 5 -3.00 -9.09 -21.83
N THR A 6 -3.20 -9.31 -20.54
CA THR A 6 -4.38 -8.82 -19.83
C THR A 6 -4.12 -7.40 -19.34
N VAL A 7 -5.14 -6.55 -19.43
CA VAL A 7 -5.17 -5.25 -18.77
C VAL A 7 -6.38 -5.24 -17.86
N GLN A 8 -6.18 -5.03 -16.56
CA GLN A 8 -7.29 -4.93 -15.63
C GLN A 8 -8.15 -3.70 -15.93
N THR A 9 -9.47 -3.86 -15.93
CA THR A 9 -10.43 -2.78 -16.20
C THR A 9 -10.30 -1.60 -15.25
N ARG A 10 -9.75 -1.80 -14.04
CA ARG A 10 -9.41 -0.72 -13.10
C ARG A 10 -8.47 0.34 -13.69
N PHE A 11 -7.73 0.00 -14.75
CA PHE A 11 -6.95 0.96 -15.52
C PHE A 11 -7.77 2.20 -15.90
N TRP A 12 -9.02 2.00 -16.35
CA TRP A 12 -9.91 3.09 -16.76
C TRP A 12 -10.41 3.96 -15.60
N ASN A 13 -10.27 3.49 -14.36
CA ASN A 13 -10.66 4.20 -13.14
C ASN A 13 -9.45 4.80 -12.39
N ASP A 14 -8.23 4.61 -12.90
CA ASP A 14 -7.03 5.17 -12.30
C ASP A 14 -7.04 6.71 -12.39
N LYS A 15 -6.69 7.39 -11.30
CA LYS A 15 -6.80 8.85 -11.19
C LYS A 15 -5.89 9.58 -12.19
N ASP A 16 -4.71 9.04 -12.44
CA ASP A 16 -3.74 9.64 -13.36
C ASP A 16 -4.16 9.37 -14.81
N VAL A 17 -4.69 8.18 -15.09
CA VAL A 17 -5.25 7.82 -16.41
C VAL A 17 -6.46 8.69 -16.77
N LEU A 18 -7.37 8.93 -15.82
CA LEU A 18 -8.56 9.78 -16.03
C LEU A 18 -8.20 11.23 -16.34
N LYS A 19 -7.20 11.79 -15.65
CA LYS A 19 -6.73 13.17 -15.82
C LYS A 19 -5.82 13.37 -17.04
N SER A 20 -5.25 12.29 -17.58
CA SER A 20 -4.35 12.36 -18.73
C SER A 20 -5.07 12.73 -20.02
N VAL A 21 -4.37 13.47 -20.89
CA VAL A 21 -4.83 13.75 -22.26
C VAL A 21 -4.87 12.47 -23.10
N LYS A 22 -5.67 12.46 -24.17
CA LYS A 22 -5.91 11.29 -25.03
C LYS A 22 -4.62 10.56 -25.43
N ASP A 23 -3.63 11.28 -25.97
CA ASP A 23 -2.40 10.68 -26.48
C ASP A 23 -1.53 10.12 -25.35
N CYS A 24 -1.48 10.80 -24.20
CA CYS A 24 -0.80 10.30 -23.00
C CYS A 24 -1.46 9.01 -22.48
N ARG A 25 -2.79 8.98 -22.44
CA ARG A 25 -3.55 7.80 -22.02
C ARG A 25 -3.30 6.61 -22.95
N TYR A 26 -3.35 6.85 -24.25
CA TYR A 26 -3.16 5.82 -25.26
C TYR A 26 -1.72 5.33 -25.27
N LEU A 27 -0.74 6.23 -25.17
CA LEU A 27 0.67 5.90 -25.05
C LEU A 27 0.93 5.00 -23.83
N LEU A 28 0.36 5.32 -22.66
CA LEU A 28 0.50 4.46 -21.48
C LEU A 28 -0.06 3.04 -21.72
N LEU A 29 -1.26 2.95 -22.31
CA LEU A 29 -1.88 1.66 -22.62
C LEU A 29 -1.02 0.84 -23.59
N TYR A 30 -0.47 1.49 -24.63
CA TYR A 30 0.44 0.87 -25.59
C TYR A 30 1.73 0.40 -24.91
N LEU A 31 2.34 1.23 -24.08
CA LEU A 31 3.59 0.91 -23.36
C LEU A 31 3.44 -0.29 -22.43
N ILE A 32 2.23 -0.64 -21.97
CA ILE A 32 1.98 -1.84 -21.17
C ILE A 32 1.49 -3.05 -21.98
N THR A 33 1.14 -2.90 -23.26
CA THR A 33 0.53 -3.98 -24.06
C THR A 33 1.31 -4.38 -25.30
N ASN A 34 2.29 -3.58 -25.73
CA ASN A 34 3.08 -3.88 -26.92
C ASN A 34 3.89 -5.19 -26.79
N LYS A 35 4.38 -5.70 -27.93
CA LYS A 35 5.08 -6.99 -27.99
C LYS A 35 6.45 -7.02 -27.29
N HIS A 36 7.06 -5.85 -27.07
CA HIS A 36 8.40 -5.72 -26.50
C HIS A 36 8.41 -5.70 -24.97
N ILE A 37 7.27 -5.36 -24.33
CA ILE A 37 7.22 -5.27 -22.87
C ILE A 37 7.56 -6.62 -22.21
N ASN A 38 8.35 -6.53 -21.15
CA ASN A 38 8.80 -7.64 -20.32
C ASN A 38 8.33 -7.47 -18.85
N ASN A 39 8.72 -8.37 -17.94
CA ASN A 39 8.21 -8.33 -16.56
C ASN A 39 8.74 -7.13 -15.76
N SER A 40 9.98 -6.72 -16.01
CA SER A 40 10.61 -5.57 -15.35
C SER A 40 10.02 -4.23 -15.79
N GLY A 41 9.49 -4.18 -17.01
CA GLY A 41 9.07 -2.94 -17.66
C GLY A 41 10.23 -2.11 -18.18
N VAL A 42 11.47 -2.63 -18.13
CA VAL A 42 12.68 -2.02 -18.72
C VAL A 42 13.02 -2.76 -20.01
N TYR A 43 12.83 -2.12 -21.16
CA TYR A 43 13.02 -2.77 -22.46
C TYR A 43 13.33 -1.79 -23.59
N GLU A 44 13.89 -2.31 -24.68
CA GLU A 44 14.17 -1.56 -25.91
C GLU A 44 12.87 -1.25 -26.66
N LEU A 45 12.67 0.02 -26.99
CA LEU A 45 11.51 0.48 -27.75
C LEU A 45 11.86 1.75 -28.55
N PRO A 46 12.24 1.60 -29.83
CA PRO A 46 12.53 2.73 -30.71
C PRO A 46 11.41 3.74 -30.81
N LEU A 47 11.77 5.03 -30.86
CA LEU A 47 10.79 6.11 -30.97
C LEU A 47 9.98 5.96 -32.26
N THR A 48 10.65 5.55 -33.34
CA THR A 48 10.02 5.24 -34.63
C THR A 48 8.95 4.16 -34.49
N THR A 49 9.22 3.09 -33.75
CA THR A 49 8.25 2.02 -33.45
C THR A 49 7.03 2.57 -32.71
N ILE A 50 7.23 3.39 -31.67
CA ILE A 50 6.12 4.02 -30.92
C ILE A 50 5.25 4.83 -31.88
N THR A 51 5.86 5.69 -32.70
CA THR A 51 5.12 6.59 -33.60
C THR A 51 4.36 5.82 -34.68
N TYR A 52 4.95 4.76 -35.22
CA TYR A 52 4.33 3.93 -36.23
C TYR A 52 3.14 3.14 -35.66
N GLU A 53 3.34 2.44 -34.53
CA GLU A 53 2.30 1.56 -33.97
C GLU A 53 1.16 2.33 -33.30
N THR A 54 1.42 3.52 -32.74
CA THR A 54 0.39 4.34 -32.07
C THR A 54 -0.21 5.43 -32.97
N ALA A 55 0.39 5.69 -34.13
CA ALA A 55 0.09 6.86 -34.97
C ALA A 55 0.21 8.22 -34.24
N ILE A 56 0.85 8.27 -33.06
CA ILE A 56 1.13 9.53 -32.36
C ILE A 56 2.37 10.17 -33.03
N PRO A 57 2.32 11.46 -33.44
CA PRO A 57 3.47 12.12 -34.06
C PRO A 57 4.71 12.11 -33.16
N SER A 58 5.89 11.94 -33.76
CA SER A 58 7.18 11.90 -33.03
C SER A 58 7.38 13.11 -32.12
N VAL A 59 7.04 14.31 -32.62
CA VAL A 59 7.11 15.57 -31.85
C VAL A 59 6.22 15.50 -30.60
N THR A 60 5.05 14.87 -30.68
CA THR A 60 4.14 14.71 -29.55
C THR A 60 4.69 13.69 -28.56
N VAL A 61 5.19 12.54 -29.01
CA VAL A 61 5.78 11.51 -28.13
C VAL A 61 6.99 12.07 -27.39
N GLN A 62 7.89 12.79 -28.09
CA GLN A 62 9.03 13.46 -27.48
C GLN A 62 8.58 14.45 -26.41
N LYS A 63 7.63 15.35 -26.73
CA LYS A 63 7.08 16.31 -25.76
C LYS A 63 6.45 15.62 -24.55
N LEU A 64 5.76 14.50 -24.72
CA LEU A 64 5.19 13.75 -23.60
C LEU A 64 6.29 13.24 -22.67
N PHE A 65 7.28 12.52 -23.19
CA PHE A 65 8.38 11.99 -22.39
C PHE A 65 9.24 13.08 -21.76
N THR A 66 9.58 14.13 -22.51
CA THR A 66 10.30 15.30 -21.99
C THR A 66 9.51 16.05 -20.92
N ASN A 67 8.19 15.90 -20.84
CA ASN A 67 7.38 16.46 -19.76
C ASN A 67 7.11 15.47 -18.62
N GLY A 68 7.74 14.29 -18.64
CA GLY A 68 7.53 13.25 -17.63
C GLY A 68 6.14 12.59 -17.72
N LEU A 69 5.56 12.55 -18.93
CA LEU A 69 4.26 11.96 -19.22
C LEU A 69 4.40 10.75 -20.16
N PRO A 70 3.66 9.64 -19.92
CA PRO A 70 2.82 9.38 -18.76
C PRO A 70 3.61 9.35 -17.44
N LYS A 71 2.95 9.68 -16.33
CA LYS A 71 3.57 9.62 -15.01
C LYS A 71 4.12 8.21 -14.77
N ASN A 72 5.32 8.10 -14.22
CA ASN A 72 6.04 6.84 -13.98
C ASN A 72 6.61 6.16 -15.24
N VAL A 73 6.68 6.86 -16.38
CA VAL A 73 7.41 6.39 -17.55
C VAL A 73 8.69 7.21 -17.70
N TYR A 74 9.80 6.51 -17.96
CA TYR A 74 11.10 7.11 -18.21
C TYR A 74 11.60 6.60 -19.56
N TYR A 75 12.10 7.51 -20.41
CA TYR A 75 12.56 7.17 -21.75
C TYR A 75 13.96 7.72 -21.97
N ASP A 76 14.83 6.90 -22.52
CA ASP A 76 16.16 7.27 -23.00
C ASP A 76 16.09 7.40 -24.52
N PHE A 77 16.18 8.64 -25.02
CA PHE A 77 16.08 8.93 -26.45
C PHE A 77 17.30 8.48 -27.25
N GLU A 78 18.49 8.50 -26.66
CA GLU A 78 19.73 8.18 -27.38
C GLU A 78 19.82 6.67 -27.61
N ASN A 79 19.49 5.91 -26.57
CA ASN A 79 19.59 4.45 -26.54
C ASN A 79 18.26 3.75 -26.81
N GLU A 80 17.18 4.50 -26.98
CA GLU A 80 15.84 4.01 -27.32
C GLU A 80 15.30 2.97 -26.32
N MET A 81 15.54 3.24 -25.04
CA MET A 81 15.11 2.38 -23.92
C MET A 81 13.95 3.03 -23.17
N VAL A 82 13.01 2.22 -22.71
CA VAL A 82 11.91 2.66 -21.85
C VAL A 82 11.90 1.92 -20.52
N PHE A 83 11.58 2.64 -19.45
CA PHE A 83 11.18 2.06 -18.18
C PHE A 83 9.77 2.51 -17.81
N VAL A 84 8.84 1.56 -17.81
CA VAL A 84 7.47 1.74 -17.33
C VAL A 84 7.40 1.27 -15.88
N LYS A 85 7.62 2.20 -14.94
CA LYS A 85 7.52 1.87 -13.52
C LYS A 85 6.08 1.43 -13.21
N ASN A 86 5.97 0.36 -12.43
CA ASN A 86 4.71 -0.26 -12.04
C ASN A 86 3.89 -0.83 -13.20
N ALA A 87 4.50 -1.19 -14.34
CA ALA A 87 3.80 -1.80 -15.47
C ALA A 87 2.89 -2.99 -15.06
N ARG A 88 3.34 -3.80 -14.10
CA ARG A 88 2.60 -4.97 -13.60
C ARG A 88 1.41 -4.64 -12.69
N VAL A 89 1.21 -3.38 -12.28
CA VAL A 89 0.02 -2.97 -11.51
C VAL A 89 -1.24 -3.24 -12.32
N PHE A 90 -1.23 -2.96 -13.63
CA PHE A 90 -2.39 -3.22 -14.49
C PHE A 90 -2.40 -4.62 -15.10
N GLN A 91 -1.32 -5.38 -14.92
CA GLN A 91 -1.13 -6.73 -15.46
C GLN A 91 -0.71 -7.73 -14.36
N PRO A 92 -1.45 -7.82 -13.24
CA PRO A 92 -1.08 -8.73 -12.16
C PRO A 92 -1.35 -10.18 -12.56
N GLY A 93 -0.50 -11.08 -12.08
CA GLY A 93 -0.58 -12.51 -12.37
C GLY A 93 0.80 -13.12 -12.56
N GLY A 94 0.82 -14.44 -12.76
CA GLY A 94 2.05 -15.22 -12.84
C GLY A 94 2.59 -15.63 -11.47
N ASN A 95 3.31 -16.74 -11.44
CA ASN A 95 3.95 -17.24 -10.23
C ASN A 95 5.08 -16.28 -9.80
N PRO A 96 5.11 -15.78 -8.54
CA PRO A 96 6.11 -14.82 -8.09
C PRO A 96 7.56 -15.24 -8.35
N ALA A 97 7.91 -16.49 -8.07
CA ALA A 97 9.26 -17.00 -8.27
C ALA A 97 9.64 -17.06 -9.76
N LYS A 98 8.68 -17.41 -10.64
CA LYS A 98 8.90 -17.40 -12.10
C LYS A 98 9.05 -15.97 -12.62
N VAL A 99 8.29 -15.02 -12.08
CA VAL A 99 8.39 -13.60 -12.44
C VAL A 99 9.76 -13.05 -12.04
N GLU A 100 10.19 -13.31 -10.81
CA GLU A 100 11.51 -12.90 -10.32
C GLU A 100 12.65 -13.46 -11.18
N LYS A 101 12.60 -14.76 -11.47
CA LYS A 101 13.55 -15.39 -12.40
C LYS A 101 13.50 -14.77 -13.80
N GLY A 102 12.31 -14.41 -14.27
CA GLY A 102 12.10 -13.71 -15.54
C GLY A 102 12.77 -12.33 -15.55
N ILE A 103 12.57 -11.53 -14.50
CA ILE A 103 13.20 -10.21 -14.34
C ILE A 103 14.72 -10.34 -14.30
N LEU A 104 15.28 -11.32 -13.58
CA LEU A 104 16.72 -11.58 -13.55
C LEU A 104 17.26 -11.92 -14.96
N ASN A 105 16.53 -12.75 -15.69
CA ASN A 105 16.91 -13.09 -17.07
C ASN A 105 16.83 -11.88 -18.01
N GLU A 106 15.79 -11.07 -17.88
CA GLU A 106 15.64 -9.81 -18.62
C GLU A 106 16.77 -8.84 -18.31
N PHE A 107 17.12 -8.66 -17.04
CA PHE A 107 18.28 -7.86 -16.64
C PHE A 107 19.53 -8.33 -17.37
N ASN A 108 19.85 -9.63 -17.34
CA ASN A 108 21.05 -10.18 -17.95
C ASN A 108 21.08 -10.12 -19.48
N GLN A 109 19.93 -10.15 -20.14
CA GLN A 109 19.84 -10.18 -21.61
C GLN A 109 19.67 -8.79 -22.24
N THR A 110 19.15 -7.82 -21.49
CA THR A 110 18.95 -6.46 -21.99
C THR A 110 20.20 -5.61 -21.82
N THR A 111 20.30 -4.59 -22.65
CA THR A 111 21.32 -3.55 -22.55
C THR A 111 21.35 -2.95 -21.14
N LYS A 112 22.54 -2.89 -20.54
CA LYS A 112 22.75 -2.29 -19.22
C LYS A 112 22.60 -0.77 -19.32
N THR A 113 21.64 -0.22 -18.58
CA THR A 113 21.23 1.19 -18.67
C THR A 113 20.97 1.76 -17.26
N PRO A 114 21.15 3.08 -17.03
CA PRO A 114 20.72 3.74 -15.80
C PRO A 114 19.23 3.55 -15.46
N LEU A 115 18.37 3.20 -16.44
CA LEU A 115 16.98 2.85 -16.15
C LEU A 115 16.85 1.63 -15.23
N TRP A 116 17.82 0.70 -15.24
CA TRP A 116 17.87 -0.39 -14.27
C TRP A 116 18.17 0.08 -12.85
N ASN A 117 18.91 1.19 -12.68
CA ASN A 117 19.11 1.79 -11.37
C ASN A 117 17.80 2.42 -10.86
N LEU A 118 17.04 3.09 -11.73
CA LEU A 118 15.68 3.56 -11.39
C LEU A 118 14.74 2.40 -11.05
N PHE A 119 14.86 1.27 -11.74
CA PHE A 119 14.16 0.04 -11.38
C PHE A 119 14.54 -0.44 -9.97
N LEU A 120 15.84 -0.51 -9.65
CA LEU A 120 16.34 -0.92 -8.34
C LEU A 120 15.92 0.03 -7.20
N GLU A 121 15.81 1.32 -7.48
CA GLU A 121 15.25 2.31 -6.55
C GLU A 121 13.75 2.09 -6.33
N ALA A 122 13.00 1.82 -7.39
CA ALA A 122 11.56 1.54 -7.32
C ALA A 122 11.26 0.19 -6.62
N TYR A 123 12.16 -0.78 -6.74
CA TYR A 123 12.00 -2.13 -6.20
C TYR A 123 13.23 -2.59 -5.40
N PRO A 124 13.42 -2.07 -4.16
CA PRO A 124 14.64 -2.30 -3.36
C PRO A 124 14.95 -3.77 -3.08
N TYR A 125 13.95 -4.65 -3.12
CA TYR A 125 14.12 -6.10 -3.02
C TYR A 125 15.21 -6.62 -3.98
N PHE A 126 15.26 -6.08 -5.20
CA PHE A 126 16.20 -6.52 -6.23
C PHE A 126 17.63 -5.99 -6.03
N LYS A 127 17.88 -5.05 -5.11
CA LYS A 127 19.24 -4.53 -4.85
C LYS A 127 20.19 -5.61 -4.30
N GLY A 128 19.65 -6.62 -3.61
CA GLY A 128 20.42 -7.78 -3.16
C GLY A 128 20.60 -8.86 -4.24
N VAL A 129 19.95 -8.70 -5.40
CA VAL A 129 19.90 -9.70 -6.47
C VAL A 129 20.68 -9.23 -7.70
N PHE A 130 20.61 -7.94 -8.04
CA PHE A 130 21.30 -7.33 -9.17
C PHE A 130 22.40 -6.37 -8.69
N PRO A 131 23.56 -6.34 -9.36
CA PRO A 131 24.51 -5.27 -9.15
C PRO A 131 23.90 -3.95 -9.65
N THR A 132 24.33 -2.83 -9.05
CA THR A 132 24.08 -1.51 -9.62
C THR A 132 24.74 -1.42 -11.00
N VAL A 133 24.03 -0.86 -11.98
CA VAL A 133 24.59 -0.65 -13.31
C VAL A 133 25.48 0.58 -13.28
N THR A 134 26.77 0.38 -13.47
CA THR A 134 27.79 1.45 -13.53
C THR A 134 28.40 1.61 -14.92
N GLU A 135 28.08 0.70 -15.84
CA GLU A 135 28.58 0.71 -17.21
C GLU A 135 27.93 1.83 -18.03
N PRO A 136 28.72 2.57 -18.85
CA PRO A 136 28.20 3.58 -19.74
C PRO A 136 27.50 2.95 -20.95
N LEU A 137 26.46 3.61 -21.45
CA LEU A 137 25.74 3.17 -22.64
C LEU A 137 26.54 3.36 -23.94
N PRO A 138 26.25 2.57 -25.00
CA PRO A 138 26.98 2.61 -26.27
C PRO A 138 27.05 3.98 -26.94
N LYS A 139 26.02 4.82 -26.78
CA LYS A 139 25.94 6.16 -27.40
C LYS A 139 26.32 7.29 -26.43
N GLY A 140 26.91 6.95 -25.28
CA GLY A 140 27.14 7.87 -24.18
C GLY A 140 25.96 7.84 -23.19
N SER A 141 26.26 8.12 -21.93
CA SER A 141 25.26 8.35 -20.89
C SER A 141 25.51 9.73 -20.33
N ILE A 142 24.69 10.70 -20.71
CA ILE A 142 24.45 11.81 -19.80
C ILE A 142 23.91 11.14 -18.52
N PRO A 143 24.40 11.47 -17.30
CA PRO A 143 23.65 11.07 -16.12
C PRO A 143 22.23 11.59 -16.31
N LEU A 144 21.21 10.74 -16.18
CA LEU A 144 19.84 11.24 -16.15
C LEU A 144 19.74 12.22 -14.98
N PRO A 145 19.55 13.52 -15.27
CA PRO A 145 18.29 14.16 -14.90
C PRO A 145 17.81 15.08 -16.06
N ILE A 146 16.58 15.03 -16.60
CA ILE A 146 15.34 15.72 -16.12
C ILE A 146 14.30 15.75 -17.28
N PRO A 147 12.97 15.80 -17.02
CA PRO A 147 12.33 16.03 -15.75
C PRO A 147 11.71 14.76 -15.17
N ILE A 148 12.17 14.47 -13.97
CA ILE A 148 11.20 14.22 -12.92
C ILE A 148 10.28 15.45 -12.97
N ALA A 149 9.03 15.27 -13.39
CA ALA A 149 7.98 15.82 -12.55
C ALA A 149 8.18 15.14 -11.19
N LEU A 150 9.17 15.63 -10.42
CA LEU A 150 9.08 15.64 -9.00
C LEU A 150 7.75 16.36 -8.86
N ASP A 151 6.72 15.58 -8.54
CA ASP A 151 5.56 16.13 -7.89
C ASP A 151 6.14 17.21 -6.97
N SER A 152 5.86 18.47 -7.25
CA SER A 152 6.25 19.59 -6.40
C SER A 152 5.62 19.43 -5.00
N ASN A 153 4.88 18.33 -4.78
CA ASN A 153 4.53 17.74 -3.49
C ASN A 153 5.64 16.99 -2.74
N LYS A 154 6.85 16.79 -3.31
CA LYS A 154 7.99 16.20 -2.59
C LYS A 154 8.78 17.20 -1.73
N LYS A 155 8.30 18.44 -1.57
CA LYS A 155 8.76 19.30 -0.46
C LYS A 155 8.32 18.79 0.93
N ASN A 156 7.42 17.80 1.00
CA ASN A 156 6.89 17.29 2.27
C ASN A 156 7.32 15.87 2.64
N GLU A 157 8.10 15.15 1.82
CA GLU A 157 8.51 13.78 2.17
C GLU A 157 9.63 13.73 3.21
N GLY A 158 10.50 14.75 3.28
CA GLY A 158 11.49 14.90 4.35
C GLY A 158 11.02 15.72 5.56
N LYS A 159 9.89 16.45 5.46
CA LYS A 159 9.42 17.37 6.52
C LYS A 159 9.14 16.65 7.84
N PHE A 160 8.71 15.39 7.74
CA PHE A 160 8.25 14.60 8.86
C PHE A 160 9.15 13.41 9.20
N GLU A 161 10.27 13.22 8.48
CA GLU A 161 11.16 12.06 8.69
C GLU A 161 11.68 11.98 10.14
N PRO A 162 12.19 13.07 10.76
CA PRO A 162 12.59 13.05 12.17
C PRO A 162 11.44 12.66 13.11
N GLN A 163 10.24 13.19 12.85
CA GLN A 163 9.04 12.94 13.65
C GLN A 163 8.57 11.48 13.52
N ILE A 164 8.64 10.91 12.31
CA ILE A 164 8.26 9.52 12.06
C ILE A 164 9.25 8.58 12.75
N LEU A 165 10.55 8.88 12.65
CA LEU A 165 11.62 8.16 13.36
C LEU A 165 11.37 8.17 14.87
N GLU A 166 11.03 9.33 15.42
CA GLU A 166 10.70 9.49 16.84
C GLU A 166 9.47 8.65 17.24
N ILE A 167 8.40 8.67 16.44
CA ILE A 167 7.17 7.90 16.72
C ILE A 167 7.43 6.39 16.65
N ILE A 168 8.22 5.91 15.67
CA ILE A 168 8.56 4.49 15.55
C ILE A 168 9.43 4.05 16.73
N ALA A 169 10.44 4.84 17.10
CA ALA A 169 11.27 4.57 18.26
C ALA A 169 10.43 4.51 19.55
N TYR A 170 9.48 5.44 19.70
CA TYR A 170 8.56 5.46 20.84
C TYR A 170 7.64 4.23 20.87
N LEU A 171 7.09 3.82 19.72
CA LEU A 171 6.30 2.60 19.64
C LEU A 171 7.11 1.36 20.02
N ASN A 172 8.34 1.25 19.53
CA ASN A 172 9.23 0.14 19.85
C ASN A 172 9.50 0.04 21.36
N ASP A 173 9.83 1.17 22.00
CA ASP A 173 10.01 1.28 23.45
C ASP A 173 8.75 0.86 24.23
N LYS A 174 7.59 1.43 23.90
CA LYS A 174 6.36 1.18 24.67
C LYS A 174 5.75 -0.20 24.43
N ALA A 175 5.79 -0.71 23.21
CA ALA A 175 5.19 -1.98 22.85
C ALA A 175 6.12 -3.19 23.00
N ASP A 176 7.40 -2.97 23.35
CA ASP A 176 8.43 -4.02 23.37
C ASP A 176 8.55 -4.71 22.00
N LYS A 177 8.84 -3.89 20.97
CA LYS A 177 8.92 -4.29 19.55
C LYS A 177 10.16 -3.69 18.90
N ASP A 178 10.52 -4.20 17.72
CA ASP A 178 11.67 -3.73 16.93
C ASP A 178 11.29 -3.47 15.47
N PHE A 179 10.34 -2.55 15.25
CA PHE A 179 9.93 -2.15 13.90
C PHE A 179 10.99 -1.25 13.27
N LYS A 180 11.44 -1.62 12.06
CA LYS A 180 12.38 -0.82 11.26
C LYS A 180 11.70 0.38 10.61
N CYS A 181 12.45 1.45 10.41
CA CYS A 181 12.03 2.63 9.63
C CYS A 181 12.08 2.34 8.13
N VAL A 182 11.16 1.49 7.68
CA VAL A 182 10.93 1.15 6.27
C VAL A 182 9.59 1.72 5.83
N GLU A 183 9.43 1.95 4.54
CA GLU A 183 8.25 2.65 3.99
C GLU A 183 6.92 2.03 4.47
N ALA A 184 6.82 0.69 4.56
CA ALA A 184 5.63 0.01 5.05
C ALA A 184 5.19 0.43 6.48
N ASN A 185 6.15 0.80 7.35
CA ASN A 185 5.89 1.26 8.70
C ASN A 185 5.67 2.77 8.78
N MET A 186 6.18 3.52 7.80
CA MET A 186 6.19 4.98 7.81
C MET A 186 4.96 5.58 7.13
N VAL A 187 4.40 4.91 6.11
CA VAL A 187 3.31 5.45 5.26
C VAL A 187 2.12 5.97 6.08
N ASN A 188 1.64 5.18 7.04
CA ASN A 188 0.46 5.56 7.82
C ASN A 188 0.75 6.66 8.83
N ILE A 189 1.93 6.67 9.45
CA ILE A 189 2.38 7.71 10.38
C ILE A 189 2.53 9.04 9.61
N ARG A 190 3.22 9.01 8.47
CA ARG A 190 3.37 10.16 7.57
C ARG A 190 2.02 10.70 7.13
N ALA A 191 1.04 9.83 6.88
CA ALA A 191 -0.31 10.25 6.55
C ALA A 191 -1.00 10.96 7.72
N ARG A 192 -0.79 10.56 8.99
CA ARG A 192 -1.36 11.27 10.15
C ARG A 192 -0.73 12.64 10.33
N LEU A 193 0.59 12.76 10.20
CA LEU A 193 1.29 14.04 10.30
C LEU A 193 0.90 15.02 9.17
N LYS A 194 0.48 14.49 8.01
CA LYS A 194 -0.11 15.27 6.91
C LYS A 194 -1.57 15.67 7.15
N ASP A 195 -2.30 14.94 7.98
CA ASP A 195 -3.67 15.26 8.40
C ASP A 195 -3.68 16.20 9.63
N ASP A 196 -2.61 16.98 9.82
CA ASP A 196 -2.39 17.95 10.91
C ASP A 196 -2.36 17.38 12.34
N TYR A 197 -2.17 16.06 12.49
CA TYR A 197 -1.90 15.46 13.80
C TYR A 197 -0.46 15.72 14.25
N THR A 198 -0.28 15.95 15.54
CA THR A 198 1.05 16.17 16.14
C THR A 198 1.77 14.85 16.45
N VAL A 199 3.07 14.94 16.73
CA VAL A 199 3.85 13.81 17.26
C VAL A 199 3.25 13.33 18.59
N ASP A 200 2.80 14.25 19.43
CA ASP A 200 2.20 13.92 20.72
C ASP A 200 0.86 13.20 20.55
N ASP A 201 0.06 13.57 19.54
CA ASP A 201 -1.16 12.82 19.21
C ASP A 201 -0.86 11.38 18.79
N CYS A 202 0.23 11.20 18.04
CA CYS A 202 0.69 9.87 17.63
C CYS A 202 1.20 9.05 18.82
N LYS A 203 1.96 9.66 19.73
CA LYS A 203 2.41 9.03 20.97
C LYS A 203 1.24 8.69 21.89
N LEU A 204 0.23 9.55 21.98
CA LEU A 204 -0.98 9.30 22.77
C LEU A 204 -1.75 8.08 22.24
N VAL A 205 -1.85 7.92 20.92
CA VAL A 205 -2.40 6.69 20.31
C VAL A 205 -1.58 5.46 20.73
N VAL A 206 -0.26 5.55 20.69
CA VAL A 206 0.61 4.45 21.15
C VAL A 206 0.32 4.12 22.61
N ASP A 207 0.31 5.11 23.51
CA ASP A 207 0.09 4.89 24.94
C ASP A 207 -1.28 4.27 25.22
N ASN A 208 -2.35 4.81 24.62
CA ASN A 208 -3.71 4.30 24.80
C ASN A 208 -3.83 2.85 24.35
N MET A 209 -3.26 2.53 23.19
CA MET A 209 -3.39 1.19 22.62
C MET A 209 -2.45 0.20 23.28
N VAL A 210 -1.25 0.62 23.70
CA VAL A 210 -0.34 -0.20 24.51
C VAL A 210 -0.99 -0.54 25.85
N ALA A 211 -1.58 0.45 26.54
CA ALA A 211 -2.31 0.19 27.78
C ALA A 211 -3.47 -0.79 27.59
N LYS A 212 -4.16 -0.72 26.43
CA LYS A 212 -5.31 -1.58 26.13
C LYS A 212 -4.94 -2.99 25.66
N TRP A 213 -3.86 -3.13 24.88
CA TRP A 213 -3.60 -4.35 24.10
C TRP A 213 -2.30 -5.07 24.48
N LYS A 214 -1.34 -4.42 25.15
CA LYS A 214 -0.04 -5.06 25.45
C LYS A 214 -0.19 -6.29 26.36
N GLY A 215 -1.12 -6.24 27.32
CA GLY A 215 -1.41 -7.36 28.23
C GLY A 215 -2.34 -8.44 27.66
N ASP A 216 -2.94 -8.23 26.49
CA ASP A 216 -3.82 -9.21 25.85
C ASP A 216 -3.05 -9.97 24.77
N ALA A 217 -2.89 -11.28 24.96
CA ALA A 217 -2.11 -12.16 24.09
C ALA A 217 -2.57 -12.13 22.62
N LYS A 218 -3.86 -11.89 22.35
CA LYS A 218 -4.37 -11.76 20.98
C LYS A 218 -4.19 -10.35 20.46
N MET A 219 -4.43 -9.34 21.29
CA MET A 219 -4.44 -7.97 20.81
C MET A 219 -3.04 -7.35 20.65
N ASN A 220 -2.03 -7.90 21.33
CA ASN A 220 -0.64 -7.44 21.23
C ASN A 220 -0.08 -7.50 19.79
N GLU A 221 -0.54 -8.43 18.94
CA GLU A 221 -0.09 -8.51 17.54
C GLU A 221 -0.47 -7.28 16.69
N TYR A 222 -1.48 -6.52 17.16
CA TYR A 222 -1.98 -5.32 16.49
C TYR A 222 -1.26 -4.05 16.95
N LEU A 223 -0.34 -4.12 17.91
CA LEU A 223 0.55 -3.02 18.29
C LEU A 223 1.65 -2.82 17.25
N ARG A 224 1.25 -2.37 16.05
CA ARG A 224 2.14 -2.14 14.91
C ARG A 224 1.72 -0.90 14.12
N PRO A 225 2.65 -0.26 13.38
CA PRO A 225 2.37 1.00 12.71
C PRO A 225 1.17 0.97 11.77
N ILE A 226 1.03 -0.10 10.98
CA ILE A 226 -0.08 -0.22 10.03
C ILE A 226 -1.45 -0.25 10.72
N THR A 227 -1.54 -0.72 11.96
CA THR A 227 -2.81 -0.84 12.69
C THR A 227 -3.12 0.41 13.50
N LEU A 228 -2.13 0.93 14.24
CA LEU A 228 -2.30 2.07 15.12
C LEU A 228 -2.60 3.36 14.35
N PHE A 229 -1.99 3.53 13.18
CA PHE A 229 -2.09 4.76 12.39
C PHE A 229 -3.08 4.64 11.22
N GLN A 230 -4.03 3.70 11.29
CA GLN A 230 -5.07 3.57 10.26
C GLN A 230 -6.00 4.79 10.24
N PRO A 231 -6.27 5.39 9.07
CA PRO A 231 -7.09 6.59 8.99
C PRO A 231 -8.46 6.46 9.65
N LYS A 232 -9.12 5.31 9.46
CA LYS A 232 -10.48 5.06 9.97
C LYS A 232 -10.55 4.86 11.49
N LYS A 233 -9.41 4.63 12.15
CA LYS A 233 -9.37 4.25 13.57
C LYS A 233 -8.54 5.20 14.43
N PHE A 234 -7.71 6.02 13.81
CA PHE A 234 -6.76 6.90 14.49
C PHE A 234 -7.42 7.80 15.55
N ASP A 235 -8.44 8.57 15.18
CA ASP A 235 -9.18 9.40 16.13
C ASP A 235 -9.82 8.61 17.26
N GLY A 236 -10.34 7.41 16.94
CA GLY A 236 -10.92 6.52 17.94
C GLY A 236 -9.88 6.03 18.95
N TYR A 237 -8.66 5.75 18.49
CA TYR A 237 -7.55 5.34 19.36
C TYR A 237 -6.98 6.52 20.16
N ARG A 238 -6.92 7.71 19.56
CA ARG A 238 -6.45 8.93 20.23
C ARG A 238 -7.37 9.33 21.38
N ASN A 239 -8.67 9.18 21.18
CA ASN A 239 -9.69 9.48 22.20
C ASN A 239 -10.05 8.27 23.08
N ALA A 240 -9.35 7.15 22.95
CA ALA A 240 -9.59 5.97 23.77
C ALA A 240 -9.19 6.27 25.23
N LYS A 241 -10.15 6.20 26.16
CA LYS A 241 -9.84 6.31 27.59
C LYS A 241 -9.11 5.03 28.04
N PRO A 242 -8.06 5.13 28.88
CA PRO A 242 -7.49 3.97 29.55
C PRO A 242 -8.62 3.25 30.29
N GLN A 243 -8.80 1.96 30.01
CA GLN A 243 -9.75 1.17 30.77
C GLN A 243 -9.14 0.97 32.16
N VAL A 244 -9.64 1.72 33.15
CA VAL A 244 -9.58 1.27 34.53
C VAL A 244 -10.26 -0.08 34.54
N GLU A 245 -9.51 -1.12 34.93
CA GLU A 245 -9.96 -2.50 34.96
C GLU A 245 -11.32 -2.57 35.68
N LYS A 246 -12.39 -2.73 34.90
CA LYS A 246 -13.60 -3.33 35.47
C LYS A 246 -13.30 -4.80 35.51
N GLU A 247 -13.07 -5.29 36.73
CA GLU A 247 -13.06 -6.71 37.06
C GLU A 247 -14.06 -7.44 36.19
N LYS A 248 -13.59 -8.49 35.54
CA LYS A 248 -14.41 -9.36 34.69
C LYS A 248 -15.54 -9.92 35.57
N GLU A 249 -16.73 -9.34 35.48
CA GLU A 249 -17.96 -10.04 35.82
C GLU A 249 -18.02 -11.26 34.90
N THR A 250 -17.56 -12.37 35.45
CA THR A 250 -17.57 -13.68 34.81
C THR A 250 -18.98 -14.03 34.36
N SER A 251 -19.06 -14.86 33.34
CA SER A 251 -20.25 -15.33 32.61
C SER A 251 -21.28 -16.12 33.45
N GLY A 252 -21.37 -15.89 34.76
CA GLY A 252 -22.38 -16.47 35.67
C GLY A 252 -23.69 -15.69 35.76
N SER A 253 -23.74 -14.42 35.35
CA SER A 253 -24.92 -13.55 35.52
C SER A 253 -26.12 -13.95 34.65
N ALA A 254 -25.87 -14.39 33.39
CA ALA A 254 -26.93 -14.85 32.51
C ALA A 254 -27.56 -16.18 32.98
N LYS A 255 -26.74 -17.11 33.50
CA LYS A 255 -27.22 -18.39 34.05
C LYS A 255 -27.96 -18.21 35.37
N ARG A 256 -27.52 -17.31 36.26
CA ARG A 256 -28.23 -17.00 37.51
C ARG A 256 -29.60 -16.36 37.27
N ARG A 257 -29.71 -15.38 36.36
CA ARG A 257 -31.01 -14.79 35.99
C ARG A 257 -31.97 -15.79 35.35
N GLN A 258 -31.46 -16.77 34.60
CA GLN A 258 -32.28 -17.82 34.00
C GLN A 258 -32.73 -18.87 35.03
N ILE A 259 -31.89 -19.20 36.02
CA ILE A 259 -32.22 -20.08 37.15
C ILE A 259 -33.21 -19.40 38.11
N GLU A 260 -33.04 -18.12 38.44
CA GLU A 260 -34.02 -17.38 39.27
C GLU A 260 -35.39 -17.25 38.58
N ARG A 261 -35.43 -17.03 37.26
CA ARG A 261 -36.70 -17.04 36.50
C ARG A 261 -37.37 -18.42 36.47
N LEU A 262 -36.59 -19.50 36.47
CA LEU A 262 -37.11 -20.87 36.54
C LEU A 262 -37.62 -21.22 37.94
N LEU A 263 -36.96 -20.74 39.00
CA LEU A 263 -37.37 -20.93 40.39
C LEU A 263 -38.57 -20.04 40.80
N ALA A 264 -38.77 -18.90 40.13
CA ALA A 264 -39.90 -18.00 40.39
C ALA A 264 -41.25 -18.45 39.78
N ARG A 265 -41.26 -19.51 38.94
CA ARG A 265 -42.51 -20.13 38.49
C ARG A 265 -43.03 -21.08 39.57
N LYS A 266 -43.89 -20.57 40.46
CA LYS A 266 -44.74 -21.43 41.30
C LYS A 266 -45.68 -22.26 40.40
N PRO A 267 -45.89 -23.56 40.66
CA PRO A 267 -46.91 -24.33 39.97
C PRO A 267 -48.30 -23.79 40.34
N VAL A 268 -49.09 -23.42 39.34
CA VAL A 268 -50.53 -23.15 39.49
C VAL A 268 -51.24 -24.49 39.37
N GLN A 269 -51.48 -25.13 40.50
CA GLN A 269 -52.42 -26.24 40.63
C GLN A 269 -52.81 -26.33 42.10
N GLU A 270 -53.90 -25.66 42.46
CA GLU A 270 -54.86 -26.01 43.52
C GLU A 270 -55.75 -24.79 43.82
N GLU A 271 -56.68 -24.48 42.91
CA GLU A 271 -57.88 -23.71 43.25
C GLU A 271 -59.03 -24.06 42.28
N GLN A 272 -59.31 -25.36 42.16
CA GLN A 272 -60.57 -25.87 41.57
C GLN A 272 -61.28 -26.87 42.51
N THR A 273 -61.05 -26.74 43.82
CA THR A 273 -61.80 -27.47 44.86
C THR A 273 -62.30 -26.47 45.89
N LYS A 274 -63.15 -25.53 45.46
CA LYS A 274 -64.00 -24.70 46.33
C LYS A 274 -65.22 -24.08 45.62
N LEU A 275 -65.82 -24.86 44.71
CA LEU A 275 -67.10 -24.53 44.06
C LEU A 275 -68.16 -25.66 44.23
N MET A 276 -67.98 -26.54 45.21
CA MET A 276 -69.02 -27.47 45.69
C MET A 276 -69.27 -27.29 47.19
N GLU A 277 -69.50 -26.07 47.63
CA GLU A 277 -70.14 -25.75 48.91
C GLU A 277 -70.68 -24.31 48.79
N ASN A 278 -72.00 -24.16 48.98
CA ASN A 278 -72.82 -22.94 48.84
C ASN A 278 -73.53 -22.74 47.50
N GLY A 279 -74.48 -23.64 47.22
CA GLY A 279 -75.66 -23.36 46.40
C GLY A 279 -76.87 -24.05 47.04
N VAL A 280 -77.59 -23.29 47.86
CA VAL A 280 -78.97 -23.56 48.31
C VAL A 280 -79.92 -23.41 47.13
#